data_AF-A0A640T385-F1
#
_entry.id   AF-A0A640T385-F1
#
_cell.length_a   1.000
_cell.length_b   1.000
_cell.length_c   1.000
_cell.angle_alpha   90.00
_cell.angle_beta   90.00
_cell.angle_gamma   90.00
#
_symmetry.space_group_name_H-M   'P 1'
#
loop_
_entity.id
_entity.type
_entity.pdbx_description
1 polymer ?
#
loop_
_entity_poly.entity_id
_entity_poly.type
_entity_poly.pdbx_seq_one_letter_code
_entity_poly.pdbx_strand_id
1 'polypeptide(L)'
;MSAHPSRRVLLLGLLTALAVAGVLALTAARFRARDATSEVDGGTHTVPRTEIARTISGQLTLPFRNGPDAVRCSGDLRPVRYDAVRCTAHFPIGPDRHLTVEVTGVRHNLVTYRRHSLPR
;
A
#
# COMPACT_ATOMS: atom_id res chain seq x y z
N MET A 1 41.17 19.43 -26.29
CA MET A 1 40.55 18.43 -27.19
C MET A 1 39.24 17.98 -26.56
N SER A 2 38.10 18.51 -27.03
CA SER A 2 36.79 18.20 -26.46
C SER A 2 36.29 16.88 -27.04
N ALA A 3 36.49 15.78 -26.31
CA ALA A 3 35.99 14.47 -26.69
C ALA A 3 34.45 14.49 -26.66
N HIS A 4 33.82 14.58 -27.83
CA HIS A 4 32.38 14.44 -27.94
C HIS A 4 32.07 12.93 -27.79
N PRO A 5 31.35 12.52 -26.72
CA PRO A 5 30.97 11.12 -26.59
C PRO A 5 30.12 10.73 -27.79
N SER A 6 30.42 9.57 -28.39
CA SER A 6 29.71 9.10 -29.57
C SER A 6 28.22 8.99 -29.25
N ARG A 7 27.37 9.44 -30.17
CA ARG A 7 25.90 9.51 -30.02
C ARG A 7 25.27 8.18 -29.54
N ARG A 8 25.92 7.05 -29.83
CA ARG A 8 25.54 5.71 -29.36
C ARG A 8 25.76 5.51 -27.86
N VAL A 9 26.89 5.99 -27.31
CA VAL A 9 27.17 5.94 -25.86
C VAL A 9 26.18 6.83 -25.11
N LEU A 10 25.83 7.99 -25.68
CA LEU A 10 24.82 8.87 -25.12
C LEU A 10 23.42 8.22 -25.09
N LEU A 11 23.03 7.57 -26.19
CA LEU A 11 21.75 6.86 -26.30
C LEU A 11 21.66 5.65 -25.36
N LEU A 12 22.71 4.84 -25.25
CA LEU A 12 22.73 3.72 -24.30
C LEU A 12 22.65 4.22 -22.86
N GLY A 13 23.38 5.28 -22.51
CA GLY A 13 23.31 5.89 -21.18
C GLY A 13 21.92 6.46 -20.85
N LEU A 14 21.24 7.05 -21.84
CA LEU A 14 19.89 7.57 -21.66
C LEU A 14 18.87 6.43 -21.45
N LEU A 15 18.96 5.36 -22.24
CA LEU A 15 18.08 4.20 -22.13
C LEU A 15 18.23 3.48 -20.79
N THR A 16 19.47 3.32 -20.30
CA THR A 16 19.70 2.72 -18.97
C THR A 16 19.18 3.61 -17.86
N ALA A 17 19.39 4.93 -17.94
CA ALA A 17 18.84 5.88 -16.96
C ALA A 17 17.30 5.84 -16.92
N LEU A 18 16.64 5.80 -18.08
CA LEU A 18 15.18 5.69 -18.18
C LEU A 18 14.66 4.36 -17.63
N ALA A 19 15.32 3.25 -17.92
CA ALA A 19 14.95 1.94 -17.39
C ALA A 19 15.04 1.91 -15.85
N VAL A 20 16.13 2.44 -15.28
CA VAL A 20 16.31 2.52 -13.82
C VAL A 20 15.26 3.43 -13.18
N ALA A 21 15.01 4.61 -13.77
CA ALA A 21 13.97 5.52 -13.29
C ALA A 21 12.58 4.89 -13.32
N GLY A 22 12.26 4.14 -14.40
CA GLY A 22 11.00 3.40 -14.53
C GLY A 22 10.82 2.34 -13.42
N VAL A 23 11.86 1.56 -13.14
CA VAL A 23 11.82 0.55 -12.05
C VAL A 23 11.67 1.21 -10.68
N LEU A 24 12.40 2.29 -10.41
CA LEU A 24 12.28 3.05 -9.15
C LEU A 24 10.88 3.62 -8.96
N ALA A 25 10.30 4.22 -10.00
CA ALA A 25 8.93 4.73 -9.94
C ALA A 25 7.91 3.61 -9.67
N LEU A 26 8.05 2.45 -10.32
CA LEU A 26 7.16 1.30 -10.14
C LEU A 26 7.23 0.72 -8.71
N THR A 27 8.44 0.61 -8.16
CA THR A 27 8.65 0.11 -6.79
C THR A 27 8.06 1.07 -5.75
N ALA A 28 8.29 2.38 -5.90
CA ALA A 28 7.70 3.39 -5.03
C ALA A 28 6.16 3.36 -5.06
N ALA A 29 5.55 3.20 -6.24
CA ALA A 29 4.11 3.06 -6.39
C ALA A 29 3.56 1.81 -5.67
N ARG A 30 4.28 0.68 -5.72
CA ARG A 30 3.89 -0.55 -5.01
C ARG A 30 3.92 -0.41 -3.50
N PHE A 31 4.89 0.34 -2.95
CA PHE A 31 4.95 0.64 -1.52
C PHE A 31 3.82 1.57 -1.10
N ARG A 32 3.58 2.65 -1.85
CA ARG A 32 2.43 3.55 -1.65
C ARG A 32 1.09 2.80 -1.68
N ALA A 33 0.98 1.78 -2.53
CA ALA A 33 -0.24 0.98 -2.59
C ALA A 33 -0.47 0.11 -1.35
N ARG A 34 0.52 -0.06 -0.45
CA ARG A 34 0.42 -0.85 0.79
C ARG A 34 0.21 -0.01 2.05
N ASP A 35 0.72 1.21 2.03
CA ASP A 35 0.56 2.18 3.11
C ASP A 35 -0.75 2.96 2.92
N ALA A 36 -1.45 3.17 4.02
CA ALA A 36 -2.65 3.97 4.08
C ALA A 36 -2.56 4.91 5.28
N THR A 37 -3.05 6.13 5.13
CA THR A 37 -3.18 7.09 6.21
C THR A 37 -4.64 7.47 6.31
N SER A 38 -5.24 7.26 7.47
CA SER A 38 -6.60 7.71 7.76
C SER A 38 -6.56 8.81 8.81
N GLU A 39 -7.36 9.84 8.59
CA GLU A 39 -7.69 10.83 9.61
C GLU A 39 -8.69 10.22 10.58
N VAL A 40 -8.53 10.52 11.86
CA VAL A 40 -9.38 10.03 12.92
C VAL A 40 -10.16 11.17 13.53
N ASP A 41 -11.47 10.98 13.60
CA ASP A 41 -12.39 11.96 14.16
C ASP A 41 -12.19 12.10 15.69
N GLY A 42 -12.30 13.34 16.17
CA GLY A 42 -11.76 13.82 17.45
C GLY A 42 -12.35 13.27 18.75
N GLY A 43 -13.03 12.13 18.74
CA GLY A 43 -13.67 11.53 19.93
C GLY A 43 -12.99 10.26 20.45
N THR A 44 -12.50 9.39 19.57
CA THR A 44 -11.99 8.06 19.97
C THR A 44 -10.55 7.80 19.57
N HIS A 45 -9.97 8.63 18.69
CA HIS A 45 -8.63 8.47 18.09
C HIS A 45 -8.36 7.09 17.45
N THR A 46 -9.35 6.20 17.34
CA THR A 46 -9.32 4.91 16.64
C THR A 46 -9.75 5.01 15.18
N VAL A 47 -9.02 4.35 14.28
CA VAL A 47 -9.46 4.18 12.89
C VAL A 47 -10.54 3.08 12.87
N PRO A 48 -11.78 3.38 12.43
CA PRO A 48 -12.84 2.39 12.46
C PRO A 48 -12.59 1.29 11.42
N ARG A 49 -12.96 0.06 11.77
CA ARG A 49 -12.78 -1.12 10.91
C ARG A 49 -13.41 -1.00 9.53
N THR A 50 -14.48 -0.21 9.41
CA THR A 50 -15.15 0.09 8.13
C THR A 50 -14.29 0.96 7.22
N GLU A 51 -13.56 1.92 7.79
CA GLU A 51 -12.58 2.76 7.07
C GLU A 51 -11.41 1.92 6.58
N ILE A 52 -10.88 1.07 7.45
CA ILE A 52 -9.80 0.12 7.13
C ILE A 52 -10.24 -0.81 6.00
N ALA A 53 -11.44 -1.40 6.13
CA ALA A 53 -12.00 -2.30 5.12
C ALA A 53 -12.16 -1.62 3.76
N ARG A 54 -12.69 -0.39 3.72
CA ARG A 54 -12.87 0.37 2.48
C ARG A 54 -11.52 0.67 1.82
N THR A 55 -10.57 1.16 2.60
CA THR A 55 -9.22 1.49 2.12
C THR A 55 -8.52 0.25 1.56
N ILE A 56 -8.52 -0.86 2.31
CA ILE A 56 -7.89 -2.11 1.88
C ILE A 56 -8.57 -2.69 0.65
N SER A 57 -9.90 -2.64 0.57
CA SER A 57 -10.63 -3.10 -0.61
C SER A 57 -10.17 -2.34 -1.86
N GLY A 58 -10.10 -1.00 -1.79
CA GLY A 58 -9.58 -0.18 -2.88
C GLY A 58 -8.13 -0.49 -3.25
N GLN A 59 -7.27 -0.76 -2.27
CA GLN A 59 -5.88 -1.14 -2.51
C GLN A 59 -5.69 -2.57 -3.04
N LEU A 60 -6.69 -3.45 -2.89
CA LEU A 60 -6.68 -4.82 -3.43
C LEU A 60 -7.33 -4.92 -4.81
N THR A 61 -8.14 -3.94 -5.19
CA THR A 61 -8.63 -3.79 -6.55
C THR A 61 -7.44 -3.56 -7.49
N LEU A 62 -7.29 -4.44 -8.47
CA LEU A 62 -6.24 -4.35 -9.49
C LEU A 62 -6.87 -3.90 -10.80
N PRO A 63 -6.13 -3.20 -11.67
CA PRO A 63 -6.58 -2.96 -13.03
C PRO A 63 -6.91 -4.31 -13.69
N PHE A 64 -8.12 -4.41 -14.26
CA PHE A 64 -8.68 -5.61 -14.92
C PHE A 64 -9.01 -6.81 -14.00
N ARG A 65 -9.04 -6.63 -12.67
CA ARG A 65 -9.50 -7.68 -11.75
C ARG A 65 -10.44 -7.13 -10.69
N ASN A 66 -11.59 -7.80 -10.52
CA ASN A 66 -12.52 -7.48 -9.45
C ASN A 66 -11.80 -7.58 -8.09
N GLY A 67 -12.01 -6.56 -7.27
CA GLY A 67 -11.53 -6.53 -5.89
C GLY A 67 -12.26 -7.55 -5.00
N PRO A 68 -11.97 -7.57 -3.69
CA PRO A 68 -12.75 -8.37 -2.76
C PRO A 68 -14.19 -7.83 -2.66
N ASP A 69 -15.17 -8.73 -2.52
CA ASP A 69 -16.58 -8.36 -2.28
C ASP A 69 -16.76 -7.73 -0.91
N ALA A 70 -15.98 -8.20 0.07
CA ALA A 70 -15.96 -7.67 1.42
C ALA A 70 -14.59 -7.86 2.07
N VAL A 71 -14.16 -6.85 2.83
CA VAL A 71 -13.07 -6.97 3.80
C VAL A 71 -13.66 -6.88 5.20
N ARG A 72 -13.33 -7.86 6.05
CA ARG A 72 -13.79 -7.94 7.43
C ARG A 72 -12.59 -7.88 8.36
N CYS A 73 -12.53 -6.85 9.20
CA CYS A 73 -11.51 -6.71 10.22
C CYS A 73 -12.07 -7.08 11.60
N SER A 74 -11.23 -7.75 12.39
CA SER A 74 -11.55 -8.26 13.73
C SER A 74 -11.90 -7.16 14.74
N GLY A 75 -11.39 -5.94 14.54
CA GLY A 75 -11.68 -4.79 15.39
C GLY A 75 -11.24 -3.48 14.74
N ASP A 76 -11.46 -2.39 15.46
CA ASP A 76 -10.95 -1.06 15.12
C ASP A 76 -9.46 -0.97 15.43
N LEU A 77 -8.73 -0.14 14.69
CA LEU A 77 -7.30 0.03 14.85
C LEU A 77 -7.02 1.20 15.80
N ARG A 78 -6.31 0.93 16.89
CA ARG A 78 -5.96 1.97 17.86
C ARG A 78 -4.80 2.82 17.31
N PRO A 79 -4.72 4.10 17.68
CA PRO A 79 -3.63 5.00 17.29
C PRO A 79 -2.39 4.72 18.14
N VAL A 80 -1.99 3.46 18.25
CA VAL A 80 -0.82 3.03 19.01
C VAL A 80 0.13 2.39 18.02
N ARG A 81 1.39 2.84 18.03
CA ARG A 81 2.40 2.28 17.12
C ARG A 81 2.53 0.78 17.36
N TYR A 82 2.61 0.00 16.29
CA TYR A 82 2.64 -1.47 16.31
C TYR A 82 1.33 -2.14 16.75
N ASP A 83 0.25 -1.38 16.97
CA ASP A 83 -1.07 -1.99 17.08
C ASP A 83 -1.44 -2.66 15.77
N ALA A 84 -2.01 -3.85 15.86
CA ALA A 84 -2.31 -4.66 14.69
C ALA A 84 -3.69 -5.29 14.79
N VAL A 85 -4.42 -5.26 13.68
CA VAL A 85 -5.70 -5.95 13.54
C VAL A 85 -5.63 -6.95 12.40
N ARG A 86 -6.30 -8.10 12.59
CA ARG A 86 -6.44 -9.09 11.53
C ARG A 86 -7.65 -8.75 10.68
N CYS A 87 -7.48 -8.81 9.36
CA CYS A 87 -8.55 -8.64 8.38
C CYS A 87 -8.58 -9.83 7.42
N THR A 88 -9.77 -10.20 6.97
CA THR A 88 -10.00 -11.22 5.95
C THR A 88 -10.67 -10.56 4.75
N ALA A 89 -10.08 -10.75 3.57
CA ALA A 89 -10.63 -10.27 2.31
C ALA A 89 -11.29 -11.45 1.57
N HIS A 90 -12.59 -11.35 1.36
CA HIS A 90 -13.40 -12.32 0.63
C HIS A 90 -13.42 -11.94 -0.83
N PHE A 91 -13.02 -12.87 -1.70
CA PHE A 91 -13.02 -12.66 -3.15
C PHE A 91 -14.13 -13.48 -3.80
N PRO A 92 -14.77 -12.97 -4.86
CA PRO A 92 -15.83 -13.70 -5.56
C PRO A 92 -15.30 -15.00 -6.18
N ILE A 93 -14.00 -15.03 -6.51
CA ILE A 93 -13.33 -16.18 -7.10
C ILE A 93 -12.02 -16.46 -6.34
N GLY A 94 -11.94 -17.66 -5.76
CA GLY A 94 -10.75 -18.16 -5.09
C GLY A 94 -10.83 -18.10 -3.56
N PRO A 95 -9.75 -18.50 -2.87
CA PRO A 95 -9.73 -18.53 -1.42
C PRO A 95 -9.64 -17.13 -0.81
N ASP A 96 -10.22 -17.00 0.37
CA ASP A 96 -10.08 -15.83 1.22
C ASP A 96 -8.60 -15.52 1.48
N ARG A 97 -8.32 -14.22 1.65
CA ARG A 97 -6.97 -13.74 1.98
C ARG A 97 -6.95 -13.16 3.38
N HIS A 98 -6.12 -13.76 4.23
CA HIS A 98 -5.84 -13.21 5.55
C HIS A 98 -4.74 -12.15 5.47
N LEU A 99 -5.00 -11.02 6.10
CA LEU A 99 -4.20 -9.81 6.10
C LEU A 99 -4.02 -9.36 7.55
N THR A 100 -2.86 -8.81 7.87
CA THR A 100 -2.64 -8.07 9.11
C THR A 100 -2.43 -6.62 8.75
N VAL A 101 -3.08 -5.73 9.48
CA VAL A 101 -2.97 -4.28 9.32
C VAL A 101 -2.30 -3.75 10.57
N GLU A 102 -1.16 -3.10 10.39
CA GLU A 102 -0.31 -2.66 11.49
C GLU A 102 -0.08 -1.15 11.41
N VAL A 103 -0.16 -0.46 12.56
CA VAL A 103 0.15 0.98 12.65
C VAL A 103 1.65 1.21 12.56
N THR A 104 2.07 1.94 11.52
CA THR A 104 3.47 2.33 11.31
C THR A 104 3.76 3.74 11.82
N GLY A 105 2.73 4.59 11.96
CA GLY A 105 2.88 5.96 12.42
C GLY A 105 1.59 6.56 12.96
N VAL A 106 1.73 7.46 13.93
CA VAL A 106 0.63 8.24 14.51
C VAL A 106 1.12 9.67 14.63
N ARG A 107 0.37 10.62 14.06
CA ARG A 107 0.68 12.05 14.08
C ARG A 107 -0.60 12.84 14.28
N HIS A 108 -0.76 13.46 15.45
CA HIS A 108 -1.99 14.17 15.83
C HIS A 108 -3.22 13.27 15.62
N ASN A 109 -4.06 13.59 14.65
CA ASN A 109 -5.26 12.86 14.25
C ASN A 109 -5.05 11.95 13.02
N LEU A 110 -3.83 11.81 12.51
CA LEU A 110 -3.51 10.93 11.40
C LEU A 110 -2.86 9.64 11.89
N VAL A 111 -3.43 8.50 11.49
CA VAL A 111 -2.87 7.17 11.72
C VAL A 111 -2.44 6.58 10.40
N THR A 112 -1.15 6.34 10.26
CA THR A 112 -0.55 5.63 9.12
C THR A 112 -0.43 4.15 9.48
N TYR A 113 -0.97 3.30 8.63
CA TYR A 113 -0.96 1.86 8.78
C TYR A 113 -0.59 1.17 7.47
N ARG A 114 -0.05 -0.04 7.60
CA ARG A 114 0.43 -0.87 6.50
C ARG A 114 -0.25 -2.22 6.56
N ARG A 115 -0.65 -2.75 5.38
CA ARG A 115 -1.11 -4.13 5.28
C ARG A 115 0.03 -5.10 4.96
N HIS A 116 -0.02 -6.24 5.61
CA HIS A 116 0.85 -7.39 5.41
C HIS A 116 -0.01 -8.61 5.06
N SER A 117 0.31 -9.31 3.98
CA SER A 117 -0.27 -10.61 3.70
C SER A 117 0.31 -11.63 4.67
N LEU A 118 -0.54 -12.37 5.38
CA LEU A 118 -0.06 -13.48 6.19
C LEU A 118 0.43 -14.59 5.26
N PRO A 119 1.63 -15.15 5.49
CA PRO A 119 2.02 -16.38 4.81
C PRO A 119 1.02 -17.48 5.15
N ARG A 120 0.65 -18.29 4.14
CA ARG A 120 -0.17 -19.49 4.32
C ARG A 120 0.60 -20.55 5.09
#